data_AF-A0A804HM59-F1
#
_entry.id   AF-A0A804HM59-F1
#
_cell.length_a   1.000
_cell.length_b   1.000
_cell.length_c   1.000
_cell.angle_alpha   90.00
_cell.angle_beta   90.00
_cell.angle_gamma   90.00
#
_symmetry.space_group_name_H-M   'P 1'
#
loop_
_entity.id
_entity.type
_entity.pdbx_description
1 polymer ?
#
loop_
_entity_poly.entity_id
_entity_poly.type
_entity_poly.pdbx_seq_one_letter_code
_entity_poly.pdbx_strand_id
1 'polypeptide(L)'
;MVDVIFSDVAQPDQARILALNASYFLKNGGHFVISIKANCIDSTVPAEAVVAQEVKKLQAEQFKPSEQVTLEPFEQDHACVVGGYRMPKKQKVVTES
;
A
#
# COMPACT_ATOMS: atom_id res chain seq x y z
N MET A 1 -15.52 -9.69 -7.14
CA MET A 1 -14.49 -8.86 -6.49
C MET A 1 -13.58 -9.77 -5.70
N VAL A 2 -12.28 -9.48 -5.66
CA VAL A 2 -11.29 -10.22 -4.89
C VAL A 2 -11.19 -9.69 -3.46
N ASP A 3 -10.62 -10.49 -2.57
CA ASP A 3 -10.43 -10.15 -1.16
C ASP A 3 -9.11 -9.43 -0.88
N VAL A 4 -8.07 -9.77 -1.65
CA VAL A 4 -6.71 -9.26 -1.49
C VAL A 4 -6.08 -9.02 -2.86
N ILE A 5 -5.31 -7.94 -3.00
CA ILE A 5 -4.36 -7.76 -4.11
C ILE A 5 -2.94 -7.82 -3.57
N PHE A 6 -2.10 -8.66 -4.19
CA PHE A 6 -0.65 -8.61 -4.03
C PHE A 6 -0.04 -7.95 -5.28
N SER A 7 0.84 -6.97 -5.09
CA SER A 7 1.46 -6.23 -6.18
C SER A 7 2.99 -6.21 -6.03
N ASP A 8 3.67 -6.80 -7.02
CA ASP A 8 5.14 -6.83 -7.15
C ASP A 8 5.60 -6.30 -8.52
N VAL A 9 4.87 -5.32 -9.05
CA VAL A 9 5.20 -4.68 -10.33
C VAL A 9 6.36 -3.69 -10.12
N ALA A 10 7.32 -3.62 -11.03
CA ALA A 10 8.54 -2.81 -10.86
C ALA A 10 8.48 -1.46 -11.59
N GLN A 11 7.31 -0.81 -11.64
CA GLN A 11 7.09 0.38 -12.49
C GLN A 11 7.13 1.69 -11.68
N PRO A 12 7.54 2.84 -12.26
CA PRO A 12 7.55 4.11 -11.55
C PRO A 12 6.18 4.57 -11.04
N ASP A 13 5.10 4.09 -11.64
CA ASP A 13 3.71 4.41 -11.29
C ASP A 13 2.98 3.26 -10.57
N GLN A 14 3.73 2.46 -9.79
CA GLN A 14 3.25 1.35 -8.96
C GLN A 14 1.96 1.66 -8.18
N ALA A 15 1.92 2.73 -7.39
CA ALA A 15 0.71 3.09 -6.63
C ALA A 15 -0.53 3.32 -7.52
N ARG A 16 -0.36 3.93 -8.70
CA ARG A 16 -1.45 4.17 -9.65
C ARG A 16 -1.98 2.85 -10.23
N ILE A 17 -1.08 1.93 -10.58
CA ILE A 17 -1.45 0.61 -11.09
C ILE A 17 -2.26 -0.16 -10.05
N LEU A 18 -1.81 -0.18 -8.79
CA LEU A 18 -2.52 -0.83 -7.69
C LEU A 18 -3.90 -0.18 -7.47
N ALA A 19 -3.97 1.15 -7.45
CA ALA A 19 -5.22 1.89 -7.23
C ALA A 19 -6.28 1.60 -8.29
N LEU A 20 -5.90 1.61 -9.57
CA LEU A 20 -6.81 1.26 -10.65
C LEU A 20 -7.31 -0.17 -10.50
N ASN A 21 -6.42 -1.15 -10.30
CA ASN A 21 -6.82 -2.54 -10.10
C ASN A 21 -7.74 -2.70 -8.89
N ALA A 22 -7.47 -2.01 -7.78
CA ALA A 22 -8.34 -2.05 -6.62
C ALA A 22 -9.72 -1.44 -6.88
N SER A 23 -9.79 -0.34 -7.64
CA SER A 23 -11.06 0.31 -7.99
C SER A 23 -12.00 -0.58 -8.80
N TYR A 24 -11.46 -1.46 -9.65
CA TYR A 24 -12.23 -2.39 -10.47
C TYR A 24 -12.46 -3.75 -9.81
N PHE A 25 -11.47 -4.25 -9.05
CA PHE A 25 -11.45 -5.67 -8.68
C PHE A 25 -11.32 -5.94 -7.19
N LEU A 26 -10.86 -5.01 -6.35
CA LEU A 26 -10.80 -5.20 -4.89
C LEU A 26 -12.09 -4.74 -4.19
N LYS A 27 -12.68 -5.62 -3.38
CA LYS A 27 -13.89 -5.28 -2.62
C LYS A 27 -13.63 -4.15 -1.62
N ASN A 28 -14.65 -3.36 -1.29
CA ASN A 28 -14.58 -2.44 -0.17
C ASN A 28 -14.30 -3.23 1.13
N GLY A 29 -13.34 -2.77 1.94
CA GLY A 29 -12.83 -3.52 3.10
C GLY A 29 -11.92 -4.70 2.75
N GLY A 30 -11.53 -4.85 1.48
CA GLY A 30 -10.49 -5.78 1.04
C GLY A 30 -9.10 -5.29 1.42
N HIS A 31 -8.10 -6.16 1.27
CA HIS A 31 -6.72 -5.89 1.69
C HIS A 31 -5.77 -5.75 0.51
N PHE A 32 -4.62 -5.13 0.75
CA PHE A 32 -3.54 -5.06 -0.21
C PHE A 32 -2.21 -5.39 0.44
N VAL A 33 -1.31 -5.89 -0.39
CA VAL A 33 0.11 -6.07 -0.12
C VAL A 33 0.85 -5.51 -1.33
N ILE A 34 1.76 -4.57 -1.12
CA ILE A 34 2.58 -3.99 -2.20
C ILE A 34 4.06 -4.06 -1.82
N SER A 35 4.85 -4.61 -2.74
CA SER A 35 6.31 -4.57 -2.69
C SER A 35 6.79 -3.31 -3.41
N ILE A 36 7.28 -2.33 -2.65
CA ILE A 36 7.83 -1.08 -3.18
C ILE A 36 9.31 -1.30 -3.43
N LYS A 37 9.70 -1.23 -4.72
CA LYS A 37 11.08 -1.32 -5.19
C LYS A 37 11.63 0.09 -5.40
N ALA A 38 12.25 0.69 -4.38
CA ALA A 38 12.52 2.14 -4.38
C ALA A 38 13.37 2.58 -5.59
N ASN A 39 14.43 1.82 -5.89
CA ASN A 39 15.33 2.11 -7.01
C ASN A 39 14.68 1.98 -8.40
N CYS A 40 13.58 1.22 -8.53
CA CYS A 40 12.82 1.14 -9.78
C CYS A 40 11.89 2.35 -9.98
N ILE A 41 11.54 3.05 -8.90
CA ILE A 41 10.66 4.22 -8.94
C ILE A 41 11.49 5.48 -9.16
N ASP A 42 12.48 5.69 -8.30
CA ASP A 42 13.40 6.82 -8.39
C ASP A 42 14.71 6.47 -7.67
N SER A 43 15.77 6.27 -8.44
CA SER A 43 17.11 5.95 -7.93
C SER A 43 17.93 7.17 -7.51
N THR A 44 17.38 8.39 -7.66
CA THR A 44 18.08 9.64 -7.35
C THR A 44 17.84 10.14 -5.93
N VAL A 45 16.88 9.53 -5.23
CA VAL A 45 16.47 9.93 -3.87
C VAL A 45 16.56 8.74 -2.90
N PRO A 46 16.67 8.98 -1.59
CA PRO A 46 16.74 7.91 -0.59
C PRO A 46 15.51 6.99 -0.61
N ALA A 47 15.71 5.69 -0.38
CA ALA A 47 14.65 4.69 -0.45
C ALA A 47 13.48 4.99 0.51
N GLU A 48 13.78 5.48 1.72
CA GLU A 48 12.76 5.86 2.70
C GLU A 48 11.88 7.01 2.20
N ALA A 49 12.46 7.94 1.45
CA ALA A 49 11.73 9.05 0.85
C ALA A 49 10.80 8.56 -0.26
N VAL A 50 11.26 7.63 -1.12
CA VAL A 50 10.42 7.00 -2.15
C VAL A 50 9.24 6.28 -1.51
N VAL A 51 9.51 5.43 -0.51
CA VAL A 51 8.47 4.65 0.19
C VAL A 51 7.44 5.58 0.84
N ALA A 52 7.87 6.65 1.50
CA ALA A 52 6.98 7.64 2.09
C ALA A 52 6.10 8.36 1.04
N GLN A 53 6.64 8.62 -0.15
CA GLN A 53 5.87 9.21 -1.26
C GLN A 53 4.83 8.23 -1.81
N GLU A 54 5.20 6.97 -2.04
CA GLU A 54 4.26 5.94 -2.50
C GLU A 54 3.13 5.71 -1.50
N VAL A 55 3.45 5.67 -0.20
CA VAL A 55 2.44 5.56 0.88
C VAL A 55 1.45 6.73 0.83
N LYS A 56 1.92 7.97 0.59
CA LYS A 56 1.04 9.13 0.41
C LYS A 56 0.14 9.01 -0.82
N LYS A 57 0.66 8.49 -1.94
CA LYS A 57 -0.14 8.24 -3.16
C LYS A 57 -1.23 7.20 -2.88
N LEU A 58 -0.91 6.11 -2.19
CA LEU A 58 -1.89 5.10 -1.79
C LEU A 58 -2.99 5.68 -0.89
N GLN A 59 -2.62 6.52 0.08
CA GLN A 59 -3.60 7.18 0.97
C GLN A 59 -4.56 8.09 0.21
N ALA A 60 -4.08 8.82 -0.81
CA ALA A 60 -4.93 9.64 -1.67
C ALA A 60 -5.97 8.80 -2.42
N GLU A 61 -5.65 7.54 -2.73
CA GLU A 61 -6.50 6.57 -3.43
C GLU A 61 -7.36 5.72 -2.47
N GLN A 62 -7.61 6.21 -1.25
CA GLN A 62 -8.48 5.55 -0.25
C GLN A 62 -7.95 4.22 0.31
N PHE A 63 -6.66 3.95 0.14
CA PHE A 63 -5.99 2.90 0.91
C PHE A 63 -5.65 3.39 2.31
N LYS A 64 -5.65 2.46 3.24
CA LYS A 64 -5.26 2.66 4.63
C LYS A 64 -4.14 1.68 4.95
N PRO A 65 -2.87 2.08 4.77
CA PRO A 65 -1.71 1.32 5.23
C PRO A 65 -1.83 1.05 6.73
N SER A 66 -1.52 -0.18 7.15
CA SER A 66 -1.49 -0.61 8.55
C SER A 66 -0.09 -0.94 9.04
N GLU A 67 0.75 -1.48 8.17
CA GLU A 67 2.10 -1.90 8.50
C GLU A 67 3.01 -1.72 7.28
N GLN A 68 4.27 -1.38 7.55
CA GLN A 68 5.34 -1.21 6.58
C GLN A 68 6.58 -1.89 7.15
N VAL A 69 7.22 -2.75 6.36
CA VAL A 69 8.41 -3.50 6.77
C VAL A 69 9.45 -3.42 5.66
N THR A 70 10.69 -3.09 6.01
CA THR A 70 11.84 -3.18 5.12
C THR A 70 12.22 -4.65 4.93
N LEU A 71 12.62 -5.05 3.72
CA LEU A 71 12.96 -6.44 3.43
C LEU A 71 14.43 -6.79 3.69
N GLU A 72 15.16 -5.93 4.38
CA GLU A 72 16.52 -6.21 4.83
C GLU A 72 16.54 -7.38 5.83
N PRO A 73 17.52 -8.31 5.73
CA PRO A 73 18.71 -8.27 4.87
C PRO A 73 18.54 -8.94 3.50
N PHE A 74 17.33 -9.36 3.11
CA PHE A 74 17.12 -10.19 1.91
C PHE A 74 17.05 -9.37 0.62
N GLU A 75 16.39 -8.21 0.65
CA GLU A 75 16.26 -7.30 -0.49
C GLU A 75 16.56 -5.86 -0.04
N GLN A 76 17.63 -5.28 -0.59
CA GLN A 76 18.06 -3.91 -0.27
C GLN A 76 17.13 -2.88 -0.92
N ASP A 77 16.83 -1.77 -0.25
CA ASP A 77 15.98 -0.67 -0.74
C ASP A 77 14.54 -1.10 -1.12
N HIS A 78 14.09 -2.24 -0.57
CA HIS A 78 12.73 -2.76 -0.75
C HIS A 78 11.94 -2.64 0.54
N ALA A 79 10.67 -2.26 0.41
CA ALA A 79 9.70 -2.25 1.51
C ALA A 79 8.40 -2.94 1.11
N CYS A 80 7.87 -3.76 2.00
CA CYS A 80 6.53 -4.30 1.89
C CYS A 80 5.56 -3.44 2.70
N VAL A 81 4.48 -3.00 2.08
CA VAL A 81 3.41 -2.25 2.74
C VAL A 81 2.12 -3.06 2.65
N VAL A 82 1.44 -3.21 3.77
CA VAL A 82 0.15 -3.90 3.87
C VAL A 82 -0.91 -2.98 4.45
N GLY A 83 -2.17 -3.23 4.08
CA GLY A 83 -3.28 -2.46 4.62
C GLY A 83 -4.62 -2.84 4.02
N GLY A 84 -5.60 -1.95 4.24
CA GLY A 84 -6.97 -2.12 3.76
C GLY A 84 -7.39 -1.06 2.74
N TYR A 85 -8.34 -1.39 1.89
CA TYR A 85 -8.90 -0.49 0.88
C TYR A 85 -10.34 -0.13 1.23
N ARG A 86 -10.66 1.17 1.26
CA ARG A 86 -12.00 1.69 1.61
C ARG A 86 -12.54 1.04 2.90
N MET A 87 -11.70 0.99 3.93
CA MET A 87 -12.03 0.33 5.18
C MET A 87 -13.27 0.95 5.81
N PRO A 88 -14.22 0.15 6.31
CA PRO A 88 -15.41 0.67 6.99
C PRO A 88 -14.98 1.46 8.23
N LYS A 89 -15.73 2.54 8.53
CA LYS A 89 -15.53 3.30 9.77
C LYS A 89 -15.83 2.38 10.95
N LYS A 90 -14.88 2.23 11.90
CA LYS A 90 -15.15 1.53 13.17
C LYS A 90 -16.35 2.20 13.84
N GLN A 91 -17.43 1.45 14.06
CA GLN A 91 -18.52 1.90 14.92
C GLN A 91 -17.96 2.08 16.34
N LYS A 92 -18.18 3.25 16.94
CA LYS A 92 -17.86 3.45 18.35
C LYS A 92 -18.82 2.58 19.15
N VAL A 93 -18.31 1.54 19.80
CA VAL A 93 -19.07 0.81 20.82
C VAL A 93 -19.32 1.81 21.94
N VAL A 94 -20.56 2.24 22.13
CA VAL A 94 -20.95 3.05 23.28
C VAL A 94 -21.00 2.08 24.46
N THR A 95 -19.96 2.10 25.27
CA THR A 95 -19.96 1.38 26.55
C THR A 95 -20.81 2.21 27.51
N GLU A 96 -22.05 1.80 27.72
CA GLU A 96 -22.89 2.35 28.79
C GLU A 96 -22.20 2.12 30.14
N SER A 97 -22.15 3.18 30.94
CA SER A 97 -21.47 3.26 32.25
C SER A 97 -22.42 2.85 33.37
#